data_AF-A0A016UMA9-F1
#
_entry.id   AF-A0A016UMA9-F1
#
_cell.length_a   1.000
_cell.length_b   1.000
_cell.length_c   1.000
_cell.angle_alpha   90.00
_cell.angle_beta   90.00
_cell.angle_gamma   90.00
#
_symmetry.space_group_name_H-M   'P 1'
#
loop_
_entity.id
_entity.type
_entity.pdbx_description
1 polymer ?
#
loop_
_entity_poly.entity_id
_entity_poly.type
_entity_poly.pdbx_seq_one_letter_code
_entity_poly.pdbx_strand_id
1 'polypeptide(L)' 'MSNIPIKDKNGKLLMSDEEQHSRWIEHFRDILNQADPPQTCNFDDERQAIDAVDELDVNTGDISVEETEAAIRSL' A
#
# COMPACT_ATOMS: atom_id res chain seq x y z
N MET A 1 -24.45 -4.23 3.09
CA MET A 1 -23.39 -3.33 2.60
C MET A 1 -23.64 -1.98 3.26
N SER A 2 -22.72 -1.50 4.09
CA SER A 2 -22.86 -0.20 4.75
C SER A 2 -22.73 0.88 3.69
N ASN A 3 -23.82 1.58 3.41
CA ASN A 3 -23.88 2.67 2.44
C ASN A 3 -23.26 3.92 3.10
N ILE A 4 -21.94 3.89 3.31
CA ILE A 4 -21.21 4.99 3.92
C ILE A 4 -21.15 6.12 2.88
N PRO A 5 -21.78 7.27 3.14
CA PRO A 5 -21.80 8.36 2.17
C PRO A 5 -20.37 8.89 1.93
N ILE A 6 -20.00 9.12 0.67
CA ILE A 6 -18.67 9.64 0.32
C ILE A 6 -18.62 11.17 0.39
N LYS A 7 -17.41 11.74 0.42
CA LYS A 7 -17.19 13.18 0.46
C LYS A 7 -16.73 13.74 -0.89
N ASP A 8 -17.11 14.98 -1.18
CA ASP A 8 -16.53 15.74 -2.28
C ASP A 8 -15.08 16.18 -1.98
N LYS A 9 -14.43 16.86 -2.94
CA LYS A 9 -13.05 17.36 -2.80
C LYS A 9 -12.88 18.37 -1.66
N ASN A 10 -13.97 19.03 -1.23
CA ASN A 10 -13.98 20.00 -0.14
C ASN A 10 -14.37 19.35 1.20
N GLY A 11 -14.59 18.04 1.24
CA GLY A 11 -14.99 17.31 2.43
C GLY A 11 -16.49 17.32 2.73
N LYS A 12 -17.33 17.87 1.86
CA LYS A 12 -18.80 17.86 2.00
C LYS A 12 -19.33 16.45 1.73
N LEU A 13 -20.22 15.97 2.60
CA LEU A 13 -20.85 14.67 2.45
C LEU A 13 -21.85 14.67 1.27
N LEU A 14 -21.76 13.65 0.41
CA LEU A 14 -22.63 13.42 -0.74
C LEU A 14 -23.60 12.30 -0.39
N MET A 15 -24.89 12.62 -0.39
CA MET A 15 -25.93 11.72 0.14
C MET A 15 -26.67 10.97 -0.96
N SER A 16 -26.74 11.52 -2.18
CA SER A 16 -27.46 10.89 -3.29
C SER A 16 -26.55 10.00 -4.13
N ASP A 17 -27.10 8.91 -4.66
CA ASP A 17 -26.36 7.98 -5.53
C ASP A 17 -25.80 8.68 -6.79
N GLU A 18 -26.53 9.67 -7.33
CA GLU A 18 -26.11 10.43 -8.51
C GLU A 18 -24.89 11.33 -8.22
N GLU A 19 -24.88 12.03 -7.08
CA GLU A 19 -23.73 12.82 -6.63
C GLU A 19 -22.52 11.90 -6.38
N GLN A 20 -22.75 10.76 -5.73
CA GLN A 20 -21.67 9.82 -5.43
C GLN A 20 -21.10 9.20 -6.71
N HIS A 21 -21.95 8.80 -7.65
CA HIS A 21 -21.55 8.25 -8.94
C HIS A 21 -20.73 9.27 -9.75
N SER A 22 -21.19 10.51 -9.81
CA SER A 22 -20.47 11.60 -10.49
C SER A 22 -19.10 11.84 -9.86
N ARG A 23 -19.03 11.85 -8.52
CA ARG A 23 -17.77 11.99 -7.77
C ARG A 23 -16.81 10.83 -8.01
N TRP A 24 -17.31 9.61 -8.18
CA TRP A 24 -16.50 8.45 -8.56
C TRP A 24 -15.93 8.57 -9.98
N ILE A 25 -16.75 8.95 -10.96
CA ILE A 25 -16.28 9.18 -12.34
C ILE A 25 -15.15 10.21 -12.38
N GLU A 26 -15.34 11.34 -11.68
CA GLU A 26 -14.31 12.37 -11.55
C GLU A 26 -13.02 11.82 -10.93
N HIS A 27 -13.13 11.07 -9.82
CA HIS A 27 -11.98 10.48 -9.14
C HIS A 27 -11.16 9.55 -10.04
N PHE A 28 -11.85 8.63 -10.72
CA PHE A 28 -11.19 7.66 -11.57
C PHE A 28 -10.59 8.34 -12.81
N ARG A 29 -11.23 9.36 -13.35
CA ARG A 29 -10.66 10.14 -14.45
C ARG A 29 -9.35 10.79 -14.03
N ASP A 30 -9.33 11.45 -12.88
CA ASP A 30 -8.18 12.17 -12.35
C ASP A 30 -7.01 11.26 -11.98
N ILE A 31 -7.27 10.02 -11.53
CA ILE A 31 -6.22 9.08 -11.11
C ILE A 31 -5.72 8.22 -12.26
N LEU A 32 -6.62 7.66 -13.07
CA LEU A 32 -6.24 6.63 -14.05
C LEU A 32 -5.73 7.21 -15.37
N ASN A 33 -6.01 8.49 -15.66
CA ASN A 33 -5.55 9.15 -16.88
C ASN A 33 -4.44 10.17 -16.61
N GLN A 34 -3.68 9.99 -15.54
CA GLN A 34 -2.48 10.79 -15.31
C GLN A 34 -1.42 10.41 -16.35
N ALA A 35 -0.65 11.40 -16.80
CA ALA A 35 0.51 11.13 -17.64
C ALA A 35 1.52 10.27 -16.86
N ASP A 36 2.34 9.51 -17.58
CA ASP A 36 3.43 8.78 -16.97
C ASP A 36 4.29 9.74 -16.12
N PRO A 37 4.70 9.33 -14.91
CA PRO A 37 5.54 10.18 -14.08
C PRO A 37 6.85 10.48 -14.83
N PRO A 38 7.41 11.70 -14.67
CA PRO A 38 8.63 12.10 -15.36
C PRO A 38 9.85 11.24 -14.99
N GLN A 39 9.78 10.56 -13.85
CA GLN A 39 10.76 9.60 -13.40
C GLN A 39 10.02 8.37 -12.87
N THR A 40 10.32 7.21 -13.44
CA THR A 40 9.91 5.91 -12.92
C THR A 40 10.96 5.41 -11.93
N CYS A 41 10.55 4.62 -10.93
CA CYS A 41 11.51 3.89 -10.11
C CYS A 41 12.28 2.93 -11.02
N ASN A 42 13.61 3.05 -11.07
CA ASN A 42 14.45 2.12 -11.83
C ASN A 42 14.86 0.97 -10.90
N PHE A 43 14.15 -0.15 -11.01
CA PHE A 43 14.45 -1.34 -10.23
C PHE A 43 15.75 -2.03 -10.64
N ASP A 44 16.34 -1.71 -11.80
CA ASP A 44 17.64 -2.26 -12.19
C ASP A 44 18.78 -1.63 -11.38
N ASP A 45 18.70 -0.33 -11.10
CA ASP A 45 19.66 0.37 -10.24
C ASP A 45 19.51 -0.10 -8.78
N GLU A 46 18.28 -0.32 -8.33
CA GLU A 46 18.01 -0.89 -7.00
C GLU A 46 18.41 -2.35 -6.91
N ARG A 47 18.17 -3.21 -7.92
CA ARG A 47 18.67 -4.59 -7.94
C ARG A 47 20.19 -4.65 -7.94
N GLN A 48 20.85 -3.77 -8.69
CA GLN A 48 22.31 -3.67 -8.67
C GLN A 48 22.83 -3.16 -7.30
N ALA A 49 22.07 -2.29 -6.63
CA ALA A 49 22.34 -1.90 -5.25
C ALA A 49 22.01 -3.01 -4.25
N ILE A 50 21.00 -3.84 -4.48
CA ILE A 50 20.64 -5.02 -3.66
C ILE A 50 21.67 -6.12 -3.84
N ASP A 51 22.22 -6.32 -5.04
CA ASP A 51 23.37 -7.22 -5.26
C ASP A 51 24.64 -6.71 -4.56
N ALA A 52 24.65 -5.43 -4.13
CA ALA A 52 25.69 -4.80 -3.32
C ALA A 52 25.32 -4.60 -1.83
N VAL A 53 24.06 -4.85 -1.45
CA VAL A 53 23.59 -4.92 -0.06
C VAL A 53 23.57 -6.40 0.28
N ASP A 54 24.46 -6.84 1.18
CA ASP A 54 24.43 -8.22 1.68
C ASP A 54 22.98 -8.64 1.94
N GLU A 55 22.55 -9.72 1.26
CA GLU A 55 21.23 -10.31 1.46
C GLU A 55 20.99 -10.40 2.96
N LEU A 56 19.88 -9.82 3.44
CA LEU A 56 19.60 -9.79 4.87
C LEU A 56 19.60 -11.23 5.36
N ASP A 57 20.54 -11.55 6.26
CA ASP A 57 20.62 -12.85 6.91
C ASP A 57 19.43 -13.02 7.85
N VAL A 58 18.30 -13.42 7.28
CA VAL A 58 17.07 -13.69 7.97
C VAL A 58 16.95 -15.19 8.19
N ASN A 59 16.77 -15.58 9.46
CA ASN A 59 16.52 -16.98 9.79
C ASN A 59 15.16 -17.40 9.20
N THR A 60 15.20 -18.10 8.07
CA THR A 60 14.03 -18.68 7.38
C THR A 60 13.89 -20.18 7.67
N GLY A 61 14.70 -20.70 8.59
CA GLY A 61 14.61 -22.07 9.05
C GLY A 61 13.40 -22.34 9.95
N ASP A 62 13.23 -23.60 10.33
CA ASP A 62 12.19 -24.00 11.28
C ASP A 62 12.45 -23.37 12.65
N ILE A 63 11.36 -22.93 13.30
CA ILE A 63 11.41 -22.39 14.65
C ILE A 63 11.79 -23.49 15.66
N SER A 64 12.75 -23.18 16.53
CA SER A 64 13.22 -24.06 17.58
C SER A 64 12.36 -23.95 18.85
N VAL A 65 12.40 -25.00 19.68
CA VAL A 65 11.71 -25.00 20.98
C VAL A 65 12.30 -23.92 21.87
N GLU A 66 13.61 -23.73 21.85
CA GLU A 66 14.34 -22.73 22.62
C GLU A 66 13.91 -21.30 22.28
N GLU A 67 13.72 -20.99 20.99
CA GLU A 67 13.20 -19.70 20.53
C GLU A 67 11.77 -19.46 21.06
N THR A 68 10.91 -20.48 21.02
CA THR A 68 9.54 -20.35 21.56
C THR A 68 9.53 -20.14 23.07
N GLU A 69 10.38 -20.85 23.81
CA GLU A 69 10.50 -20.69 25.25
C GLU A 69 11.06 -19.31 25.64
N ALA A 70 12.05 -18.81 24.90
CA ALA A 70 12.62 -17.49 25.11
C ALA A 70 11.58 -16.39 24.86
N ALA A 71 10.81 -16.51 23.78
CA ALA A 71 9.74 -15.56 23.44
C ALA A 71 8.67 -15.52 24.54
N ILE A 72 8.20 -16.68 25.01
CA ILE A 72 7.20 -16.76 26.08
C ILE A 72 7.71 -16.13 27.39
N ARG A 73 9.00 -16.34 27.73
CA ARG A 73 9.61 -15.74 28.94
C ARG A 73 9.77 -14.22 28.86
N SER A 74 9.73 -13.64 27.67
CA SER A 74 9.88 -12.19 27.45
C SER A 74 8.57 -11.40 27.46
N LEU A 75 7.42 -12.08 27.58
CA LEU A 75 6.09 -11.49 27.73
C LEU A 75 5.85 -11.02 29.17
#